data_AF-A0A3E0E2J2-F1
#
_entry.id   AF-A0A3E0E2J2-F1
#
_cell.length_a   1.000
_cell.length_b   1.000
_cell.length_c   1.000
_cell.angle_alpha   90.00
_cell.angle_beta   90.00
_cell.angle_gamma   90.00
#
_symmetry.space_group_name_H-M   'P 1'
#
loop_
_entity.id
_entity.type
_entity.pdbx_description
1 polymer ?
#
loop_
_entity_poly.entity_id
_entity_poly.type
_entity_poly.pdbx_seq_one_letter_code
_entity_poly.pdbx_strand_id
1 'polypeptide(L)'
;MMAEPMDDYLAVHFVQRSNWLRAAVLGANDGILSTSSLAIGVAAASDLRDPILLATLAGLVAGALSMAAGEYVSVSSQTDVEKADIMREKAELEEMPEVELQRLATIYEERGLSKETAQLVAVELTEKDALAAHVRDELGINDVSKAHPIQAALASGASFTVGGVLPLLVALFMPIGQMEIYLYGSAILFLAFLGAVSAKTGGSPILKPVLRITFWGTVAMGITALIGYLFGVNLG
;
A
#
# COMPACT_ATOMS: atom_id res chain seq x y z
N MET A 1 10.95 -9.39 -48.34
CA MET A 1 10.02 -9.33 -47.20
C MET A 1 10.85 -8.94 -45.99
N MET A 2 10.88 -7.64 -45.67
CA MET A 2 11.65 -7.11 -44.54
C MET A 2 10.91 -7.48 -43.25
N ALA A 3 11.61 -8.05 -42.28
CA ALA A 3 11.09 -8.25 -40.95
C ALA A 3 10.79 -6.88 -40.33
N GLU A 4 9.55 -6.66 -39.91
CA GLU A 4 9.21 -5.48 -39.11
C GLU A 4 9.96 -5.55 -37.77
N PRO A 5 10.48 -4.42 -37.26
CA PRO A 5 11.18 -4.39 -35.99
C PRO A 5 10.17 -4.58 -34.85
N MET A 6 10.43 -5.58 -34.00
CA MET A 6 9.67 -5.94 -32.80
C MET A 6 9.91 -4.92 -31.66
N ASP A 7 9.77 -3.63 -31.95
CA ASP A 7 10.09 -2.54 -31.02
C ASP A 7 8.81 -1.92 -30.41
N ASP A 8 7.94 -2.72 -29.79
CA ASP A 8 6.93 -2.20 -28.84
C ASP A 8 6.31 -3.26 -27.90
N TYR A 9 7.06 -4.29 -27.47
CA TYR A 9 6.54 -5.33 -26.57
C TYR A 9 6.95 -5.16 -25.09
N LEU A 10 7.79 -4.16 -24.79
CA LEU A 10 8.23 -3.81 -23.43
C LEU A 10 7.32 -2.74 -22.80
N ALA A 11 6.02 -2.79 -23.05
CA ALA A 11 5.08 -2.01 -22.26
C ALA A 11 5.27 -2.41 -20.79
N VAL A 12 5.68 -1.44 -19.96
CA VAL A 12 5.89 -1.64 -18.51
C VAL A 12 4.64 -2.30 -17.92
N HIS A 13 4.76 -3.57 -17.56
CA HIS A 13 3.62 -4.32 -17.02
C HIS A 13 3.10 -3.61 -15.76
N PHE A 14 1.79 -3.33 -15.73
CA PHE A 14 1.12 -2.64 -14.62
C PHE A 14 1.37 -3.30 -13.25
N VAL A 15 1.70 -4.60 -13.25
CA VAL A 15 2.08 -5.39 -12.07
C VAL A 15 3.21 -4.74 -11.27
N GLN A 16 4.26 -4.23 -11.92
CA GLN A 16 5.39 -3.60 -11.21
C GLN A 16 5.04 -2.23 -10.62
N ARG A 17 4.10 -1.51 -11.24
CA ARG A 17 3.59 -0.24 -10.70
C ARG A 17 2.64 -0.45 -9.53
N SER A 18 2.03 -1.64 -9.41
CA SER A 18 0.96 -1.94 -8.45
C SER A 18 1.38 -1.78 -6.99
N ASN A 19 2.57 -2.24 -6.58
CA ASN A 19 2.90 -2.32 -5.15
C ASN A 19 3.16 -0.94 -4.51
N TRP A 20 4.02 -0.12 -5.12
CA TRP A 20 4.30 1.23 -4.62
C TRP A 20 3.11 2.18 -4.83
N LEU A 21 2.39 2.04 -5.95
CA LEU A 21 1.19 2.84 -6.23
C LEU A 21 0.09 2.52 -5.20
N ARG A 22 -0.10 1.23 -4.86
CA ARG A 22 -1.04 0.83 -3.82
C ARG A 22 -0.69 1.45 -2.47
N ALA A 23 0.58 1.40 -2.07
CA ALA A 23 1.04 1.99 -0.81
C ALA A 23 0.85 3.51 -0.77
N ALA A 24 1.22 4.22 -1.85
CA ALA A 24 1.07 5.67 -1.93
C ALA A 24 -0.40 6.11 -1.94
N VAL A 25 -1.25 5.41 -2.72
CA VAL A 25 -2.70 5.68 -2.77
C VAL A 25 -3.37 5.39 -1.43
N LEU A 26 -3.00 4.29 -0.78
CA LEU A 26 -3.50 3.95 0.56
C LEU A 26 -3.10 5.03 1.57
N GLY A 27 -1.83 5.45 1.55
CA GLY A 27 -1.33 6.54 2.36
C GLY A 27 -2.14 7.83 2.18
N ALA A 28 -2.27 8.31 0.95
CA ALA A 28 -2.98 9.57 0.67
C ALA A 28 -4.48 9.51 1.02
N ASN A 29 -5.16 8.41 0.69
CA ASN A 29 -6.57 8.24 1.03
C ASN A 29 -6.78 8.21 2.55
N ASP A 30 -5.95 7.46 3.27
CA ASP A 30 -6.09 7.39 4.73
C ASP A 30 -5.71 8.72 5.39
N GLY A 31 -4.71 9.42 4.84
CA GLY A 31 -4.35 10.79 5.21
C GLY A 31 -5.56 11.71 5.16
N ILE A 32 -6.26 11.80 4.02
CA ILE A 32 -7.49 12.61 3.90
C ILE A 32 -8.56 12.13 4.86
N LEU A 33 -8.85 10.83 4.85
CA LEU A 33 -9.99 10.25 5.55
C LEU A 33 -9.88 10.41 7.06
N SER A 34 -8.77 9.94 7.64
CA SER A 34 -8.58 9.92 9.10
C SER A 34 -8.49 11.33 9.68
N THR A 35 -7.74 12.23 9.04
CA THR A 35 -7.58 13.61 9.53
C THR A 35 -8.85 14.44 9.33
N SER A 36 -9.59 14.25 8.22
CA SER A 36 -10.90 14.90 8.03
C SER A 36 -11.92 14.40 9.05
N SER A 37 -11.96 13.08 9.31
CA SER A 37 -12.88 12.50 10.30
C SER A 37 -12.60 13.04 11.71
N LEU A 38 -11.32 13.13 12.09
CA LEU A 38 -10.94 13.72 13.36
C LEU A 38 -11.31 15.21 13.44
N ALA A 39 -11.02 15.99 12.40
CA ALA A 39 -11.36 17.40 12.33
C ALA A 39 -12.88 17.63 12.42
N ILE A 40 -13.68 16.83 11.71
CA ILE A 40 -15.14 16.90 11.72
C ILE A 40 -15.69 16.54 13.11
N GLY A 41 -15.17 15.49 13.74
CA GLY A 41 -15.61 15.11 15.08
C GLY A 41 -15.36 16.21 16.12
N VAL A 42 -14.24 16.92 16.02
CA VAL A 42 -13.96 18.06 16.92
C VAL A 42 -14.77 19.29 16.54
N ALA A 43 -14.99 19.55 15.24
CA ALA A 43 -15.83 20.65 14.77
C ALA A 43 -17.30 20.48 15.19
N ALA A 44 -17.81 19.25 15.23
CA ALA A 44 -19.14 18.94 15.74
C ALA A 44 -19.29 19.13 17.25
N ALA A 45 -18.16 19.19 17.99
CA ALA A 45 -18.13 19.36 19.44
C ALA A 45 -17.72 20.78 19.89
N SER A 46 -17.30 21.66 18.97
CA SER A 46 -16.72 22.95 19.32
C SER A 46 -16.93 24.02 18.25
N ASP A 47 -17.34 25.21 18.69
CA ASP A 47 -17.42 26.42 17.86
C ASP A 47 -16.10 27.21 17.82
N LEU A 48 -15.01 26.66 18.36
CA LEU A 48 -13.69 27.28 18.40
C LEU A 48 -12.75 26.64 17.38
N ARG A 49 -11.92 27.47 16.74
CA ARG A 49 -10.98 27.01 15.71
C ARG A 49 -9.80 26.24 16.31
N ASP A 50 -9.32 26.68 17.47
CA ASP A 50 -8.10 26.15 18.08
C ASP A 50 -8.18 24.66 18.40
N PRO A 51 -9.28 24.12 18.99
CA PRO A 51 -9.43 22.68 19.19
C PRO A 51 -9.40 21.89 17.88
N ILE A 52 -10.06 22.39 16.83
CA ILE A 52 -10.12 21.75 15.52
C ILE A 52 -8.71 21.68 14.92
N LEU A 53 -7.98 22.80 14.94
CA LEU A 53 -6.60 22.86 14.42
C LEU A 53 -5.65 21.96 15.19
N LEU A 54 -5.71 21.99 16.52
CA LEU A 54 -4.87 21.15 17.36
C LEU A 54 -5.10 19.67 17.07
N ALA A 55 -6.37 19.24 17.03
CA ALA A 55 -6.72 17.86 16.73
C ALA A 55 -6.30 17.46 15.31
N THR A 56 -6.55 18.31 14.32
CA THR A 56 -6.19 18.02 12.92
C THR A 56 -4.68 17.89 12.75
N LEU A 57 -3.90 18.81 13.32
CA LEU A 57 -2.44 18.78 13.24
C LEU A 57 -1.84 17.60 14.01
N ALA A 58 -2.33 17.35 15.23
CA ALA A 58 -1.88 16.22 16.03
C ALA A 58 -2.20 14.89 15.33
N GLY A 59 -3.42 14.76 14.77
CA GLY A 59 -3.84 13.60 13.99
C GLY A 59 -3.03 13.41 12.71
N LEU A 60 -2.68 14.50 12.03
CA LEU A 60 -1.81 14.46 10.85
C LEU A 60 -0.42 13.91 11.18
N VAL A 61 0.23 14.47 12.20
CA VAL A 61 1.58 14.05 12.61
C VAL A 61 1.56 12.63 13.16
N ALA A 62 0.62 12.31 14.05
CA ALA A 62 0.50 10.98 14.64
C ALA A 62 0.19 9.93 13.58
N GLY A 63 -0.73 10.22 12.66
CA GLY A 63 -1.09 9.32 11.57
C GLY A 63 0.05 9.08 10.58
N ALA A 64 0.77 10.14 10.18
CA ALA A 64 1.93 10.01 9.29
C ALA A 64 3.06 9.17 9.90
N LEU A 65 3.36 9.39 11.19
CA LEU A 65 4.37 8.60 11.91
C LEU A 65 3.92 7.15 12.11
N SER A 66 2.65 6.92 12.45
CA SER A 66 2.07 5.58 12.61
C SER A 66 2.12 4.80 11.30
N MET A 67 1.75 5.42 10.18
CA MET A 67 1.87 4.86 8.83
C MET A 67 3.31 4.50 8.48
N ALA A 68 4.25 5.43 8.66
CA ALA A 68 5.65 5.19 8.35
C ALA A 68 6.24 4.08 9.21
N ALA A 69 5.97 4.08 10.52
CA ALA A 69 6.43 3.04 11.43
C ALA A 69 5.79 1.68 11.11
N GLY A 70 4.48 1.64 10.85
CA GLY A 70 3.76 0.43 10.49
C GLY A 70 4.27 -0.21 9.20
N GLU A 71 4.49 0.60 8.16
CA GLU A 71 5.03 0.12 6.89
C GLU A 71 6.50 -0.33 7.03
N TYR A 72 7.32 0.40 7.79
CA TYR A 72 8.70 -0.01 8.09
C TYR A 72 8.74 -1.38 8.77
N VAL A 73 7.93 -1.56 9.83
CA VAL A 73 7.87 -2.82 10.58
C VAL A 73 7.36 -3.94 9.68
N SER A 74 6.27 -3.73 8.93
CA SER A 74 5.71 -4.73 8.02
C SER A 74 6.73 -5.22 6.98
N VAL A 75 7.40 -4.29 6.29
CA VAL A 75 8.35 -4.61 5.23
C VAL A 75 9.66 -5.15 5.79
N SER A 76 10.08 -4.72 6.99
CA SER A 76 11.23 -5.31 7.70
C SER A 76 10.96 -6.75 8.11
N SER A 77 9.80 -7.03 8.69
CA SER A 77 9.42 -8.40 9.05
C SER A 77 9.35 -9.33 7.83
N GLN A 78 8.84 -8.84 6.69
CA GLN A 78 8.92 -9.59 5.43
C GLN A 78 10.38 -9.88 5.04
N THR A 79 11.25 -8.88 5.10
CA THR A 79 12.68 -9.03 4.79
C THR A 79 13.37 -10.05 5.71
N ASP A 80 13.01 -10.08 6.99
CA ASP A 80 13.59 -10.99 7.97
C ASP A 80 13.15 -12.44 7.71
N VAL A 81 11.90 -12.67 7.32
CA VAL A 81 11.38 -13.98 6.90
C VAL A 81 12.09 -14.45 5.63
N GLU A 82 12.18 -13.59 4.60
CA GLU A 82 12.87 -13.90 3.34
C GLU A 82 14.34 -14.31 3.59
N LYS A 83 15.06 -13.57 4.46
CA LYS A 83 16.43 -13.92 4.83
C LYS A 83 16.52 -15.24 5.58
N ALA A 84 15.58 -15.52 6.48
CA ALA A 84 15.55 -16.77 7.24
C ALA A 84 15.33 -17.97 6.31
N ASP A 85 14.40 -17.86 5.36
CA ASP A 85 14.15 -18.91 4.37
C ASP A 85 15.36 -19.11 3.44
N ILE A 86 16.01 -18.04 2.97
CA ILE A 86 17.25 -18.15 2.16
C ILE A 86 18.37 -18.85 2.95
N MET A 87 18.52 -18.56 4.24
CA MET A 87 19.53 -19.21 5.08
C MET A 87 19.21 -20.69 5.29
N ARG A 88 17.93 -21.06 5.44
CA ARG A 88 17.50 -22.46 5.54
C ARG A 88 17.76 -23.20 4.23
N GLU A 89 17.36 -22.62 3.10
CA GLU A 89 17.56 -23.19 1.76
C GLU A 89 19.04 -23.46 1.50
N LYS A 90 19.90 -22.50 1.88
CA LYS A 90 21.35 -22.68 1.76
C LYS A 90 21.85 -23.88 2.57
N ALA A 91 21.33 -24.11 3.77
CA ALA A 91 21.68 -25.26 4.59
C ALA A 91 21.16 -26.57 3.97
N GLU A 92 19.93 -26.57 3.46
CA GLU A 92 19.31 -27.74 2.80
C GLU A 92 20.10 -28.15 1.54
N LEU A 93 20.56 -27.19 0.74
CA LEU A 93 21.43 -27.41 -0.42
C LEU A 93 22.81 -27.98 -0.04
N GLU A 94 23.35 -27.63 1.13
CA GLU A 94 24.62 -28.16 1.63
C GLU A 94 24.46 -29.57 2.26
N GLU A 95 23.34 -29.83 2.95
CA GLU A 95 23.10 -31.07 3.68
C GLU A 95 22.47 -32.18 2.82
N MET A 96 21.61 -31.84 1.86
CA MET A 96 20.80 -32.79 1.08
C MET A 96 20.68 -32.42 -0.41
N PRO A 97 21.80 -32.29 -1.15
CA PRO A 97 21.79 -31.78 -2.51
C PRO A 97 20.97 -32.63 -3.50
N GLU A 98 20.93 -33.96 -3.33
CA GLU A 98 20.13 -34.83 -4.20
C GLU A 98 18.62 -34.67 -3.97
N VAL A 99 18.22 -34.38 -2.73
CA VAL A 99 16.81 -34.14 -2.37
C VAL A 99 16.36 -32.81 -2.95
N GLU A 100 17.17 -31.77 -2.82
CA GLU A 100 16.84 -30.44 -3.35
C GLU A 100 16.80 -30.40 -4.88
N LEU A 101 17.71 -31.12 -5.56
CA LEU A 101 17.62 -31.28 -7.02
C LEU A 101 16.29 -31.94 -7.44
N GLN A 102 15.85 -32.98 -6.73
CA GLN A 102 14.57 -33.65 -7.00
C GLN A 102 13.38 -32.75 -6.67
N ARG A 103 13.48 -31.91 -5.63
CA ARG A 103 12.47 -30.90 -5.29
C ARG A 103 12.32 -29.88 -6.41
N LEU A 104 13.42 -29.32 -6.91
CA LEU A 104 13.41 -28.37 -8.02
C LEU A 104 12.80 -28.98 -9.28
N ALA A 105 13.15 -30.22 -9.61
CA ALA A 105 12.53 -30.95 -10.72
C ALA A 105 11.01 -31.09 -10.53
N THR A 106 10.56 -31.45 -9.32
CA THR A 106 9.13 -31.58 -9.00
C THR A 106 8.37 -30.26 -9.20
N ILE A 107 8.94 -29.12 -8.79
CA ILE A 107 8.36 -27.79 -9.02
C ILE A 107 8.12 -27.54 -10.51
N TYR A 108 9.08 -27.93 -11.35
CA TYR A 108 8.97 -27.78 -12.79
C TYR A 108 7.98 -28.74 -13.45
N GLU A 109 7.86 -29.98 -12.94
CA GLU A 109 6.80 -30.91 -13.34
C GLU A 109 5.41 -30.35 -13.02
N GLU A 110 5.21 -29.80 -11.82
CA GLU A 110 3.94 -29.17 -11.40
C GLU A 110 3.59 -27.94 -12.25
N ARG A 111 4.60 -27.23 -12.76
CA ARG A 111 4.43 -26.12 -13.72
C ARG A 111 4.09 -26.59 -15.14
N GLY A 112 4.13 -27.90 -15.39
CA GLY A 112 3.65 -28.53 -16.64
C GLY A 112 4.75 -29.08 -17.55
N LEU A 113 6.00 -29.18 -17.09
CA LEU A 113 7.07 -29.84 -17.85
C LEU A 113 6.94 -31.36 -17.76
N SER A 114 7.41 -32.08 -18.79
CA SER A 114 7.58 -33.54 -18.68
C SER A 114 8.64 -33.85 -17.62
N LYS A 115 8.56 -35.03 -17.01
CA LYS A 115 9.54 -35.49 -16.01
C LYS A 115 10.99 -35.40 -16.51
N GLU A 116 11.23 -35.81 -17.75
CA GLU A 116 12.57 -35.77 -18.36
C GLU A 116 13.05 -34.32 -18.54
N THR A 117 12.15 -33.43 -18.95
CA THR A 117 12.49 -32.01 -19.18
C THR A 117 12.69 -31.28 -17.86
N ALA A 118 11.84 -31.54 -16.86
CA ALA A 118 11.94 -30.94 -15.54
C ALA A 118 13.24 -31.34 -14.82
N GLN A 119 13.65 -32.61 -14.94
CA GLN A 119 14.94 -33.07 -14.43
C GLN A 119 16.10 -32.36 -15.13
N LEU A 120 16.05 -32.22 -16.46
CA LEU A 120 17.09 -31.51 -17.21
C LEU A 120 17.18 -30.03 -16.79
N VAL A 121 16.04 -29.35 -16.66
CA VAL A 121 15.98 -27.95 -16.21
C VAL A 121 16.55 -27.81 -14.80
N ALA A 122 16.19 -28.71 -13.87
CA ALA A 122 16.72 -28.68 -12.52
C ALA A 122 18.25 -28.82 -12.51
N VAL A 123 18.81 -29.79 -13.25
CA VAL A 123 20.26 -29.98 -13.36
C VAL A 123 20.96 -28.75 -13.92
N GLU A 124 20.50 -28.23 -15.06
CA GLU A 124 21.13 -27.07 -15.71
C GLU A 124 21.07 -25.80 -14.85
N LEU A 125 19.98 -25.60 -14.09
CA LEU A 125 19.84 -24.46 -13.18
C LEU A 125 20.69 -24.63 -11.91
N THR A 126 20.73 -25.83 -11.34
CA THR A 126 21.59 -26.16 -10.18
C THR A 126 23.07 -25.98 -10.51
N GLU A 127 23.51 -26.41 -11.70
CA GLU A 127 24.90 -26.22 -12.16
C GLU A 127 25.29 -24.74 -12.31
N LYS A 128 24.33 -23.89 -12.71
CA LYS A 128 24.57 -22.46 -12.85
C LYS A 128 24.57 -21.73 -11.51
N ASP A 129 23.51 -21.90 -10.72
CA ASP A 129 23.34 -21.31 -9.40
C ASP A 129 22.14 -21.96 -8.68
N ALA A 130 22.41 -23.00 -7.90
CA ALA A 130 21.39 -23.75 -7.16
C ALA A 130 20.58 -22.84 -6.22
N LEU A 131 21.26 -21.99 -5.46
CA LEU A 131 20.58 -21.11 -4.50
C LEU A 131 19.68 -20.12 -5.24
N ALA A 132 20.15 -19.47 -6.31
CA ALA A 132 19.31 -18.55 -7.06
C ALA A 132 18.11 -19.25 -7.72
N ALA A 133 18.26 -20.51 -8.16
CA ALA A 133 17.16 -21.30 -8.73
C ALA A 133 16.07 -21.56 -7.67
N HIS A 134 16.43 -22.06 -6.49
CA HIS A 134 15.48 -22.33 -5.41
C HIS A 134 14.87 -21.03 -4.86
N VAL A 135 15.67 -19.99 -4.63
CA VAL A 135 15.17 -18.68 -4.17
C VAL A 135 14.11 -18.11 -5.13
N ARG A 136 14.30 -18.26 -6.45
CA ARG A 136 13.34 -17.78 -7.44
C ARG A 136 12.15 -18.71 -7.60
N ASP A 137 12.39 -20.01 -7.76
CA ASP A 137 11.39 -20.96 -8.25
C ASP A 137 10.66 -21.70 -7.13
N GLU A 138 11.30 -21.88 -5.98
CA GLU A 138 10.70 -22.44 -4.78
C GLU A 138 10.16 -21.36 -3.84
N LEU A 139 11.02 -20.42 -3.43
CA LEU A 139 10.63 -19.37 -2.48
C LEU A 139 9.84 -18.23 -3.14
N GLY A 140 9.89 -18.11 -4.47
CA GLY A 140 9.21 -17.05 -5.21
C GLY A 140 9.83 -15.65 -5.03
N ILE A 141 11.02 -15.56 -4.44
CA ILE A 141 11.73 -14.31 -4.16
C ILE A 141 12.51 -13.90 -5.42
N ASN A 142 12.21 -12.72 -5.97
CA ASN A 142 12.88 -12.19 -7.15
C ASN A 142 13.28 -10.72 -6.95
N ASP A 143 14.15 -10.18 -7.80
CA ASP A 143 14.66 -8.80 -7.66
C ASP A 143 13.56 -7.73 -7.68
N VAL A 144 12.40 -8.05 -8.28
CA VAL A 144 11.22 -7.19 -8.33
C VAL A 144 10.44 -7.22 -7.00
N SER A 145 10.53 -8.31 -6.24
CA SER A 145 9.85 -8.49 -4.95
C SER A 145 10.69 -8.06 -3.74
N LYS A 146 11.95 -7.64 -3.94
CA LYS A 146 12.84 -7.24 -2.84
C LYS A 146 12.23 -6.09 -2.03
N ALA A 147 12.05 -6.36 -0.75
CA ALA A 147 11.53 -5.43 0.23
C ALA A 147 12.52 -4.27 0.49
N HIS A 148 12.03 -3.03 0.43
CA HIS A 148 12.79 -1.82 0.78
C HIS A 148 12.11 -1.07 1.93
N PRO A 149 12.37 -1.45 3.21
CA PRO A 149 11.60 -0.96 4.36
C PRO A 149 11.60 0.56 4.51
N ILE A 150 12.76 1.21 4.38
CA ILE A 150 12.89 2.67 4.54
C ILE A 150 12.13 3.39 3.43
N GLN A 151 12.23 2.92 2.19
CA GLN A 151 11.54 3.52 1.06
C GLN A 151 10.02 3.40 1.22
N ALA A 152 9.54 2.23 1.64
CA ALA A 152 8.11 1.99 1.88
C ALA A 152 7.58 2.89 3.00
N ALA A 153 8.31 2.99 4.11
CA ALA A 153 7.97 3.85 5.24
C ALA A 153 7.87 5.33 4.85
N LEU A 154 8.89 5.85 4.15
CA LEU A 154 8.91 7.23 3.69
C LEU A 154 7.80 7.51 2.68
N ALA A 155 7.58 6.60 1.73
CA ALA A 155 6.51 6.74 0.73
C ALA A 155 5.13 6.75 1.39
N SER A 156 4.88 5.87 2.35
CA SER A 156 3.63 5.78 3.10
C SER A 156 3.38 7.04 3.94
N GLY A 157 4.34 7.43 4.79
CA GLY A 157 4.23 8.62 5.64
C GLY A 157 4.12 9.93 4.85
N ALA A 158 4.87 10.07 3.76
CA ALA A 158 4.78 11.24 2.89
C ALA A 158 3.42 11.31 2.18
N SER A 159 2.92 10.18 1.67
CA SER A 159 1.60 10.14 1.01
C SER A 159 0.48 10.47 1.99
N PHE A 160 0.54 9.93 3.22
CA PHE A 160 -0.39 10.29 4.30
C PHE A 160 -0.34 11.79 4.60
N THR A 161 0.86 12.34 4.73
CA THR A 161 1.05 13.77 5.00
C THR A 161 0.41 14.63 3.89
N VAL A 162 0.67 14.30 2.61
CA VAL A 162 0.06 14.99 1.47
C VAL A 162 -1.47 14.93 1.53
N GLY A 163 -2.03 13.77 1.86
CA GLY A 163 -3.47 13.61 2.03
C GLY A 163 -4.04 14.45 3.17
N GLY A 164 -3.42 14.41 4.35
CA GLY A 164 -3.93 15.07 5.55
C GLY A 164 -3.61 16.56 5.66
N VAL A 165 -2.71 17.10 4.83
CA VAL A 165 -2.53 18.56 4.67
C VAL A 165 -3.82 19.22 4.18
N LEU A 166 -4.63 18.54 3.35
CA LEU A 166 -5.88 19.10 2.84
C LEU A 166 -6.85 19.50 3.96
N PRO A 167 -7.31 18.62 4.85
CA PRO A 167 -8.21 19.01 5.94
C PRO A 167 -7.56 19.99 6.92
N LEU A 168 -6.24 19.97 7.08
CA LEU A 168 -5.55 21.01 7.85
C LEU A 168 -5.71 22.40 7.22
N LEU A 169 -5.57 22.51 5.89
CA LEU A 169 -5.81 23.77 5.17
C LEU A 169 -7.27 24.21 5.29
N VAL A 170 -8.22 23.26 5.23
CA VAL A 170 -9.64 23.57 5.42
C VAL A 170 -9.88 24.12 6.82
N ALA A 171 -9.35 23.47 7.85
CA ALA A 171 -9.47 23.93 9.24
C ALA A 171 -8.83 25.31 9.46
N LEU A 172 -7.76 25.64 8.73
CA LEU A 172 -7.07 26.93 8.81
C LEU A 172 -7.84 28.07 8.13
N PHE A 173 -8.44 27.83 6.96
CA PHE A 173 -8.94 28.92 6.12
C PHE A 173 -10.47 29.03 6.07
N MET A 174 -11.21 27.94 6.30
CA MET A 174 -12.66 27.95 6.11
C MET A 174 -13.43 28.56 7.30
N PRO A 175 -14.58 29.22 7.05
CA PRO A 175 -15.44 29.77 8.09
C PRO A 175 -15.89 28.72 9.11
N ILE A 176 -15.85 29.10 10.39
CA ILE A 176 -16.10 28.15 11.49
C ILE A 176 -17.54 27.63 11.52
N GLY A 177 -18.54 28.48 11.27
CA GLY A 177 -19.95 28.10 11.38
C GLY A 177 -20.42 27.06 10.35
N GLN A 178 -19.59 26.69 9.39
CA GLN A 178 -19.87 25.63 8.41
C GLN A 178 -18.68 24.68 8.24
N MET A 179 -17.79 24.60 9.23
CA MET A 179 -16.54 23.84 9.14
C MET A 179 -16.76 22.38 8.74
N GLU A 180 -17.78 21.73 9.31
CA GLU A 180 -18.14 20.34 8.99
C GLU A 180 -18.49 20.14 7.52
N ILE A 181 -19.25 21.06 6.92
CA ILE A 181 -19.64 21.01 5.51
C ILE A 181 -18.42 21.16 4.62
N TYR A 182 -17.52 22.09 4.95
CA TYR A 182 -16.31 22.31 4.16
C TYR A 182 -15.33 21.13 4.26
N LEU A 183 -15.13 20.57 5.45
CA LEU A 183 -14.31 19.38 5.66
C LEU A 183 -14.87 18.19 4.91
N TYR A 184 -16.17 17.90 5.06
CA TYR A 184 -16.82 16.80 4.36
C TYR A 184 -16.77 16.97 2.84
N GLY A 185 -17.18 18.14 2.34
CA GLY A 185 -17.25 18.40 0.90
C GLY A 185 -15.89 18.32 0.22
N SER A 186 -14.86 18.90 0.84
CA SER A 186 -13.48 18.82 0.33
C SER A 186 -12.93 17.40 0.41
N ALA A 187 -13.14 16.68 1.52
CA ALA A 187 -12.67 15.30 1.67
C ALA A 187 -13.28 14.37 0.62
N ILE A 188 -14.60 14.40 0.41
CA ILE A 188 -15.25 13.55 -0.59
C ILE A 188 -14.78 13.88 -2.01
N LEU A 189 -14.63 15.17 -2.34
CA LEU A 189 -14.13 15.58 -3.64
C LEU A 189 -12.72 15.05 -3.90
N PHE A 190 -11.82 15.15 -2.91
CA PHE A 190 -10.45 14.68 -3.06
C PHE A 190 -10.32 13.15 -3.01
N LEU A 191 -11.11 12.46 -2.18
CA LEU A 191 -11.19 10.99 -2.18
C LEU A 191 -11.71 10.47 -3.52
N ALA A 192 -12.71 11.12 -4.11
CA ALA A 192 -13.19 10.78 -5.44
C ALA A 192 -12.12 11.03 -6.52
N PHE A 193 -11.40 12.15 -6.43
CA PHE A 193 -10.29 12.45 -7.34
C PHE A 193 -9.17 11.41 -7.25
N LEU A 194 -8.68 11.13 -6.05
CA LEU A 194 -7.64 10.11 -5.84
C LEU A 194 -8.11 8.73 -6.25
N GLY A 195 -9.35 8.35 -5.93
CA GLY A 195 -9.96 7.09 -6.37
C GLY A 195 -9.96 6.96 -7.89
N ALA A 196 -10.27 8.04 -8.62
CA ALA A 196 -10.27 8.06 -10.07
C ALA A 196 -8.86 7.99 -10.67
N VAL A 197 -7.91 8.75 -10.11
CA VAL A 197 -6.50 8.70 -10.51
C VAL A 197 -5.96 7.29 -10.32
N SER A 198 -6.16 6.71 -9.13
CA SER A 198 -5.69 5.37 -8.76
C SER A 198 -6.25 4.29 -9.67
N ALA A 199 -7.55 4.35 -9.97
CA ALA A 199 -8.21 3.42 -10.87
C ALA A 199 -7.63 3.51 -12.29
N LYS A 200 -7.45 4.72 -12.81
CA LYS A 200 -6.88 4.95 -14.15
C LYS A 200 -5.42 4.48 -14.24
N THR A 201 -4.60 4.76 -13.22
CA THR A 201 -3.21 4.32 -13.17
C THR A 201 -3.07 2.81 -12.98
N GLY A 202 -4.05 2.17 -12.33
CA GLY A 202 -4.10 0.73 -12.11
C GLY A 202 -4.83 -0.07 -13.21
N GLY A 203 -5.30 0.58 -14.29
CA GLY A 203 -6.01 -0.10 -15.38
C GLY A 203 -7.41 -0.61 -15.04
N SER A 204 -8.06 -0.06 -14.01
CA SER A 204 -9.36 -0.48 -13.49
C SER A 204 -10.48 0.54 -13.81
N PRO A 205 -11.75 0.13 -13.98
CA PRO A 205 -12.87 1.05 -14.15
C PRO A 205 -13.04 1.98 -12.95
N ILE A 206 -13.06 3.30 -13.20
CA ILE A 206 -13.05 4.38 -12.19
C ILE A 206 -14.20 4.31 -11.19
N LEU A 207 -15.40 3.94 -11.63
CA LEU A 207 -16.61 4.09 -10.82
C LEU A 207 -16.59 3.26 -9.54
N LYS A 208 -16.09 2.01 -9.59
CA LYS A 208 -16.12 1.12 -8.42
C LYS A 208 -15.17 1.57 -7.30
N PRO A 209 -13.89 1.91 -7.55
CA PRO A 209 -13.00 2.42 -6.52
C PRO A 209 -13.48 3.73 -5.90
N VAL A 210 -13.97 4.67 -6.73
CA VAL A 210 -14.50 5.96 -6.27
C VAL A 210 -15.67 5.76 -5.32
N LEU A 211 -16.69 4.98 -5.72
CA LEU A 211 -17.85 4.73 -4.86
C LEU A 211 -17.46 4.07 -3.54
N ARG A 212 -16.51 3.12 -3.56
CA ARG A 212 -16.04 2.44 -2.35
C ARG A 212 -15.40 3.42 -1.37
N ILE A 213 -14.46 4.25 -1.84
CA ILE A 213 -13.71 5.13 -0.95
C ILE A 213 -14.58 6.29 -0.45
N THR A 214 -15.45 6.84 -1.29
CA THR A 214 -16.37 7.91 -0.86
C THR A 214 -17.43 7.38 0.10
N PHE A 215 -17.97 6.18 -0.12
CA PHE A 215 -18.96 5.57 0.78
C PHE A 215 -18.38 5.38 2.19
N TRP A 216 -17.25 4.68 2.30
CA TRP A 216 -16.59 4.48 3.59
C TRP A 216 -16.09 5.79 4.19
N GLY A 217 -15.69 6.74 3.35
CA GLY A 217 -15.36 8.09 3.76
C GLY A 217 -16.51 8.81 4.45
N THR A 218 -17.69 8.80 3.83
CA THR A 218 -18.91 9.38 4.41
C THR A 218 -19.31 8.69 5.70
N VAL A 219 -19.25 7.35 5.75
CA VAL A 219 -19.59 6.60 6.96
C VAL A 219 -18.67 6.97 8.12
N ALA A 220 -17.36 6.98 7.91
CA ALA A 220 -16.39 7.31 8.96
C ALA A 220 -16.59 8.75 9.48
N MET A 221 -16.66 9.72 8.57
CA MET A 221 -16.87 11.13 8.92
C MET A 221 -18.21 11.37 9.63
N GLY A 222 -19.27 10.67 9.20
CA GLY A 222 -20.58 10.75 9.84
C GLY A 222 -20.60 10.17 11.25
N ILE A 223 -19.89 9.05 11.47
CA ILE A 223 -19.74 8.47 12.82
C ILE A 223 -18.94 9.41 13.73
N THR A 224 -17.85 10.00 13.24
CA THR A 224 -17.05 10.94 14.05
C THR A 224 -17.81 12.22 14.35
N ALA A 225 -18.59 12.75 13.40
CA ALA A 225 -19.49 13.88 13.63
C ALA A 225 -20.52 13.55 14.72
N LEU A 226 -21.16 12.38 14.63
CA LEU A 226 -22.12 11.91 15.63
C LEU A 226 -21.49 11.83 17.03
N ILE A 227 -20.29 11.25 17.15
CA ILE A 227 -19.54 11.22 18.41
C ILE A 227 -19.29 12.66 18.90
N GLY A 228 -18.82 13.54 18.02
CA GLY A 228 -18.61 14.96 18.32
C GLY A 228 -19.85 15.62 18.91
N TYR A 229 -20.99 15.51 18.24
CA TYR A 229 -22.26 16.06 18.73
C TYR A 229 -22.68 15.47 20.07
N LEU A 230 -22.54 14.16 20.28
CA LEU A 230 -22.88 13.51 21.55
C LEU A 230 -22.04 14.06 22.71
N PHE A 231 -20.75 14.33 22.50
CA PHE A 231 -19.88 14.88 23.54
C PHE A 231 -20.02 16.40 23.70
N GLY A 232 -20.23 17.15 22.61
CA GLY A 232 -20.46 18.59 22.63
C GLY A 232 -21.73 18.97 23.41
N VAL A 233 -22.80 18.18 23.29
CA VAL A 233 -24.05 18.36 24.04
C VAL A 233 -23.87 18.15 25.56
N ASN A 234 -22.81 17.46 26.00
CA ASN A 234 -22.53 17.23 27.43
C ASN A 234 -21.53 18.24 28.03
N LEU A 235 -20.90 19.09 27.21
CA LEU A 235 -19.91 20.09 27.63
C LEU A 235 -20.46 21.53 27.67
N GLY A 236 -21.68 21.75 27.17
CA GLY A 236 -22.42 23.01 27.28
C GLY A 236 -23.44 22.99 28.42
#